data_AF-A0A3D1Z7Q6-F1
#
_entry.id   AF-A0A3D1Z7Q6-F1
#
_cell.length_a   1.000
_cell.length_b   1.000
_cell.length_c   1.000
_cell.angle_alpha   90.00
_cell.angle_beta   90.00
_cell.angle_gamma   90.00
#
_symmetry.space_group_name_H-M   'P 1'
#
loop_
_entity.id
_entity.type
_entity.pdbx_description
1 polymer ?
#
loop_
_entity_poly.entity_id
_entity_poly.type
_entity_poly.pdbx_seq_one_letter_code
_entity_poly.pdbx_strand_id
1 'polypeptide(L)' 'HGAENLSYLRHMSLNMLREEPTKLSIVGKQKRCMMNTAMLEAVLSVGFSQVAKN' A
#
# COMPACT_ATOMS: atom_id res chain seq x y z
N HIS A 1 -20.80 5.71 -7.69
CA HIS A 1 -19.53 6.06 -7.02
C HIS A 1 -18.78 4.88 -6.39
N GLY A 2 -19.41 3.77 -5.99
CA GLY A 2 -18.69 2.66 -5.33
C GLY A 2 -17.54 2.03 -6.14
N ALA A 3 -17.73 1.80 -7.44
CA ALA A 3 -16.69 1.24 -8.32
C ALA A 3 -15.50 2.20 -8.51
N GLU A 4 -15.78 3.51 -8.55
CA GLU A 4 -14.79 4.57 -8.69
C GLU A 4 -14.00 4.77 -7.39
N ASN A 5 -14.67 4.81 -6.24
CA ASN A 5 -13.99 4.84 -4.95
C ASN A 5 -13.09 3.61 -4.76
N LEU A 6 -13.54 2.45 -5.22
CA LEU A 6 -12.74 1.23 -5.18
C LEU A 6 -11.53 1.28 -6.13
N SER A 7 -11.66 1.90 -7.31
CA SER A 7 -10.53 2.08 -8.21
C SER A 7 -9.48 3.02 -7.61
N TYR A 8 -9.90 4.11 -6.96
CA TYR A 8 -9.02 5.01 -6.22
C TYR A 8 -8.31 4.31 -5.07
N LEU A 9 -9.02 3.51 -4.26
CA LEU A 9 -8.42 2.74 -3.17
C LEU A 9 -7.34 1.77 -3.69
N ARG A 10 -7.63 1.04 -4.77
CA ARG A 10 -6.65 0.14 -5.40
C ARG A 10 -5.42 0.89 -5.90
N HIS A 11 -5.63 2.06 -6.50
CA HIS A 11 -4.52 2.89 -6.98
C HIS A 11 -3.64 3.39 -5.84
N MET A 12 -4.24 3.88 -4.75
CA MET A 12 -3.50 4.30 -3.55
C MET A 12 -2.73 3.13 -2.93
N SER A 13 -3.37 1.98 -2.72
CA SER A 13 -2.69 0.79 -2.17
C SER A 13 -1.53 0.32 -3.05
N LEU A 14 -1.67 0.41 -4.38
CA LEU A 14 -0.58 0.06 -5.30
C LEU A 14 0.60 1.01 -5.14
N ASN A 15 0.35 2.31 -5.02
CA ASN A 15 1.42 3.30 -4.79
C ASN A 15 2.16 3.01 -3.48
N MET A 16 1.43 2.76 -2.38
CA MET A 16 2.04 2.41 -1.09
C MET A 16 2.96 1.17 -1.18
N LEU A 17 2.53 0.14 -1.93
CA LEU A 17 3.36 -1.06 -2.15
C LEU A 17 4.61 -0.80 -3.01
N ARG A 18 4.57 0.19 -3.91
CA ARG A 18 5.73 0.56 -4.74
C ARG A 18 6.80 1.27 -3.93
N GLU A 19 6.39 2.06 -2.95
CA GLU A 19 7.30 2.86 -2.11
C GLU A 19 7.93 2.07 -0.97
N GLU A 20 7.32 0.95 -0.61
CA GLU A 20 7.89 0.02 0.35
C GLU A 20 9.29 -0.46 -0.14
N PRO A 21 10.35 -0.35 0.67
CA PRO A 21 11.73 -0.48 0.20
C PRO A 21 12.18 -1.91 -0.16
N THR A 22 11.44 -2.98 0.19
CA THR A 22 11.89 -4.34 -0.16
C THR A 22 11.92 -4.59 -1.67
N LYS A 23 12.93 -5.35 -2.13
CA LYS A 23 13.09 -5.78 -3.54
C LYS A 23 12.12 -6.88 -3.99
N LEU A 24 10.99 -7.03 -3.32
CA LEU A 24 9.97 -8.02 -3.67
C LEU A 24 9.12 -7.51 -4.84
N SER A 25 8.58 -8.45 -5.63
CA SER A 25 7.54 -8.12 -6.60
C SER A 25 6.29 -7.58 -5.89
N ILE A 26 5.44 -6.83 -6.59
CA ILE A 26 4.18 -6.32 -6.02
C ILE A 26 3.33 -7.46 -5.45
N VAL A 27 3.24 -8.59 -6.14
CA VAL A 27 2.53 -9.79 -5.66
C VAL A 27 3.19 -10.36 -4.39
N GLY A 28 4.52 -10.36 -4.33
CA GLY A 28 5.27 -10.76 -3.15
C GLY A 28 5.01 -9.85 -1.95
N LYS A 29 4.95 -8.54 -2.17
CA LYS A 29 4.62 -7.55 -1.14
C LYS A 29 3.18 -7.68 -0.64
N GLN A 30 2.22 -7.91 -1.54
CA GLN A 30 0.82 -8.18 -1.19
C GLN A 30 0.70 -9.42 -0.28
N LYS A 31 1.30 -10.55 -0.69
CA LYS A 31 1.32 -11.77 0.13
C LYS A 31 1.95 -11.53 1.50
N ARG A 32 3.05 -10.79 1.54
CA ARG A 32 3.76 -10.50 2.80
C ARG A 32 2.98 -9.55 3.72
N CYS A 33 2.28 -8.55 3.19
CA CYS A 33 1.35 -7.71 3.96
C CYS A 33 0.20 -8.52 4.56
N MET A 34 -0.30 -9.54 3.86
CA MET A 34 -1.33 -10.44 4.39
C MET A 34 -0.81 -11.39 5.49
N MET A 35 0.51 -11.61 5.57
CA MET A 35 1.13 -12.58 6.48
C MET A 35 1.89 -11.93 7.64
N ASN A 36 2.23 -10.65 7.57
CA ASN A 36 3.03 -9.94 8.57
C ASN A 36 2.48 -8.53 8.82
N THR A 37 1.94 -8.32 10.01
CA THR A 37 1.33 -7.06 10.44
C THR A 37 2.34 -5.91 10.50
N ALA A 38 3.61 -6.16 10.86
CA ALA A 38 4.63 -5.11 10.91
C ALA A 38 4.96 -4.53 9.52
N MET A 39 4.88 -5.35 8.47
CA MET A 39 5.04 -4.85 7.09
C MET A 39 3.81 -4.04 6.66
N LEU A 40 2.60 -4.51 7.03
CA LEU A 40 1.37 -3.77 6.76
C LEU A 40 1.41 -2.38 7.43
N GLU A 41 1.87 -2.29 8.68
CA GLU A 41 2.05 -1.03 9.39
C GLU A 41 3.07 -0.11 8.71
N ALA A 42 4.20 -0.64 8.24
CA ALA A 42 5.20 0.14 7.50
C ALA A 42 4.64 0.71 6.18
N VAL A 43 3.92 -0.12 5.41
CA VAL A 43 3.27 0.29 4.15
C VAL A 43 2.20 1.38 4.41
N LEU A 44 1.39 1.20 5.46
CA LEU A 44 0.36 2.17 5.84
C LEU A 44 0.98 3.49 6.35
N SER A 45 2.05 3.43 7.15
CA SER A 45 2.74 4.62 7.65
C SER A 45 3.34 5.45 6.52
N VAL A 46 4.04 4.81 5.57
CA VAL A 46 4.54 5.47 4.36
C VAL A 46 3.37 6.08 3.59
N GLY A 47 2.33 5.31 3.33
CA GLY A 47 1.16 5.77 2.59
C GLY A 47 0.46 6.99 3.21
N PHE A 48 0.17 6.95 4.51
CA PHE A 48 -0.49 8.06 5.21
C PHE A 48 0.41 9.28 5.33
N SER A 49 1.73 9.11 5.48
CA SER A 49 2.67 10.24 5.51
C SER A 49 2.68 11.05 4.21
N GLN A 50 2.27 10.45 3.09
CA GLN A 50 2.12 11.14 1.81
C GLN A 50 0.77 11.82 1.64
N VAL A 51 -0.30 11.17 2.11
CA VAL A 51 -1.64 11.75 2.09
C VAL A 51 -1.72 13.00 2.97
N ALA A 52 -1.02 13.03 4.11
CA ALA A 52 -0.98 14.20 5.00
C ALA A 52 -0.09 15.36 4.52
N LYS A 53 0.69 15.16 3.45
CA LYS A 53 1.55 16.20 2.85
C LYS A 53 0.87 16.98 1.72
N ASN A 54 -0.39 16.66 1.43
CA ASN A 54 -1.21 17.33 0.43
C ASN A 54 -2.20 18.30 1.07
#